data_AF-A0A3D4FBZ9-F1
#
_entry.id   AF-A0A3D4FBZ9-F1
#
_cell.length_a   1.000
_cell.length_b   1.000
_cell.length_c   1.000
_cell.angle_alpha   90.00
_cell.angle_beta   90.00
_cell.angle_gamma   90.00
#
_symmetry.space_group_name_H-M   'P 1'
#
loop_
_entity.id
_entity.type
_entity.pdbx_description
1 polymer ?
#
loop_
_entity_poly.entity_id
_entity_poly.type
_entity_poly.pdbx_seq_one_letter_code
_entity_poly.pdbx_strand_id
1 'polypeptide(L)'
;MESFDLRVRDFNLGLTLSSGQVFHWATSDGCHWHGMLGKHFYHLHQPKASFLRVHTTASPSLGRQDLSHYFGLDQSLQRILKSFPKDPLMREATHAYKGLRLLRQDPWVTLASFILSSTKQILQIRQTVQEISCRFGSPHAIQTHHSPAWAFPDPAQLVQAGESRLRACRMGYRAKYLYQTACLIQEGQIQLDSLRTCSLEEAREVLMQCPGVGPKIAECVLLFGYGFQEAFPMDVWIRRILEDYYLPGQKSSVAQVQAFVADYFGPHSGYAQQYLFDHVRNLPSEVWQAMVKASPFAQGS
;
A
#
# COMPACT_ATOMS: atom_id res chain seq x y z
N MET A 1 18.08 21.78 -4.11
CA MET A 1 16.77 21.16 -3.81
C MET A 1 15.72 22.16 -4.25
N GLU A 2 14.84 21.74 -5.13
CA GLU A 2 13.75 22.55 -5.70
C GLU A 2 12.57 22.62 -4.72
N SER A 3 11.74 23.65 -4.87
CA SER A 3 10.54 23.84 -4.06
C SER A 3 9.37 24.31 -4.92
N PHE A 4 8.20 23.73 -4.74
CA PHE A 4 6.97 24.17 -5.39
C PHE A 4 5.72 23.75 -4.62
N ASP A 5 4.61 24.47 -4.84
CA ASP A 5 3.30 24.06 -4.38
C ASP A 5 2.54 23.32 -5.49
N LEU A 6 1.95 22.17 -5.16
CA LEU A 6 1.08 21.37 -6.00
C LEU A 6 -0.37 21.53 -5.55
N ARG A 7 -1.25 21.94 -6.45
CA ARG A 7 -2.69 22.01 -6.17
C ARG A 7 -3.26 20.59 -6.20
N VAL A 8 -3.95 20.21 -5.13
CA VAL A 8 -4.56 18.89 -4.96
C VAL A 8 -6.07 19.03 -4.70
N ARG A 9 -6.83 17.98 -5.01
CA ARG A 9 -8.27 17.92 -4.76
C ARG A 9 -8.63 16.54 -4.23
N ASP A 10 -9.50 16.51 -3.22
CA ASP A 10 -9.94 15.27 -2.57
C ASP A 10 -8.73 14.39 -2.23
N PHE A 11 -7.78 14.97 -1.50
CA PHE A 11 -6.52 14.33 -1.12
C PHE A 11 -6.16 14.69 0.31
N ASN A 12 -5.79 13.69 1.10
CA ASN A 12 -5.24 13.82 2.44
C ASN A 12 -3.94 13.02 2.51
N LEU A 13 -2.82 13.74 2.65
CA LEU A 13 -1.47 13.16 2.68
C LEU A 13 -1.28 12.20 3.85
N GLY A 14 -1.68 12.63 5.05
CA GLY A 14 -1.50 11.87 6.28
C GLY A 14 -2.29 10.56 6.28
N LEU A 15 -3.58 10.62 5.90
CA LEU A 15 -4.42 9.43 5.76
C LEU A 15 -3.85 8.47 4.71
N THR A 16 -3.46 9.00 3.55
CA THR A 16 -2.90 8.20 2.46
C THR A 16 -1.61 7.48 2.87
N LEU A 17 -0.64 8.18 3.47
CA LEU A 17 0.64 7.59 3.84
C LEU A 17 0.59 6.75 5.14
N SER A 18 -0.48 6.86 5.93
CA SER A 18 -0.68 6.08 7.19
C SER A 18 -1.61 4.89 7.04
N SER A 19 -2.25 4.71 5.88
CA SER A 19 -3.23 3.67 5.57
C SER A 19 -2.69 2.22 5.59
N GLY A 20 -1.38 2.02 5.76
CA GLY A 20 -0.75 0.69 5.76
C GLY A 20 -0.50 0.12 4.37
N GLN A 21 -0.76 0.89 3.31
CA GLN A 21 -0.40 0.53 1.93
C GLN A 21 1.08 0.77 1.62
N VAL A 22 1.79 1.59 2.41
CA VAL A 22 3.18 2.02 2.16
C VAL A 22 4.02 2.08 3.43
N PHE A 23 5.32 1.80 3.28
CA PHE A 23 6.25 1.66 4.41
C PHE A 23 7.58 2.43 4.24
N HIS A 24 7.83 3.05 3.09
CA HIS A 24 9.10 3.75 2.79
C HIS A 24 8.99 5.29 2.93
N TRP A 25 7.88 5.80 3.46
CA TRP A 25 7.74 7.20 3.87
C TRP A 25 7.93 7.32 5.37
N ALA A 26 8.82 8.23 5.78
CA ALA A 26 9.12 8.52 7.17
C ALA A 26 8.50 9.86 7.60
N THR A 27 8.14 9.94 8.88
CA THR A 27 7.58 11.13 9.52
C THR A 27 7.85 11.06 11.03
N SER A 28 8.05 12.21 11.68
CA SER A 28 8.17 12.33 13.13
C SER A 28 6.94 12.94 13.80
N ASP A 29 6.12 13.65 13.04
CA ASP A 29 4.99 14.46 13.54
C ASP A 29 3.65 14.14 12.86
N GLY A 30 3.64 13.25 11.86
CA GLY A 30 2.45 12.91 11.07
C GLY A 30 2.06 13.96 10.01
N CYS A 31 2.76 15.10 9.96
CA CYS A 31 2.45 16.24 9.11
C CYS A 31 3.49 16.42 7.99
N HIS A 32 4.76 16.20 8.31
CA HIS A 32 5.89 16.28 7.40
C HIS A 32 6.36 14.88 7.05
N TRP A 33 6.36 14.57 5.77
CA TRP A 33 6.67 13.26 5.24
C TRP A 33 7.88 13.35 4.32
N HIS A 34 8.81 12.41 4.43
CA HIS A 34 9.91 12.32 3.49
C HIS A 34 10.16 10.90 3.01
N GLY A 35 10.61 10.78 1.77
CA GLY A 35 10.80 9.50 1.09
C GLY A 35 11.42 9.66 -0.29
N MET A 36 11.62 8.54 -0.96
CA MET A 36 12.20 8.47 -2.30
C MET A 36 11.14 7.99 -3.30
N LEU A 37 11.03 8.66 -4.44
CA LEU A 37 10.34 8.16 -5.63
C LEU A 37 11.37 8.01 -6.75
N GLY A 38 11.60 6.77 -7.19
CA GLY A 38 12.74 6.45 -8.05
C GLY A 38 14.04 6.93 -7.43
N LYS A 39 14.76 7.80 -8.15
CA LYS A 39 16.03 8.40 -7.69
C LYS A 39 15.88 9.74 -6.98
N HIS A 40 14.66 10.25 -6.83
CA HIS A 40 14.40 11.59 -6.34
C HIS A 40 13.87 11.57 -4.91
N PHE A 41 14.53 12.35 -4.05
CA PHE A 41 14.03 12.65 -2.70
C PHE A 41 12.85 13.62 -2.75
N TYR A 42 11.86 13.40 -1.89
CA TYR A 42 10.74 14.30 -1.65
C TYR A 42 10.54 14.52 -0.16
N HIS A 43 10.33 15.77 0.22
CA HIS A 43 9.80 16.20 1.50
C HIS A 43 8.48 16.92 1.26
N LEU A 44 7.41 16.42 1.87
CA LEU A 44 6.03 16.76 1.59
C LEU A 44 5.34 17.25 2.87
N HIS A 45 4.56 18.30 2.73
CA HIS A 45 3.69 18.81 3.79
C HIS A 45 2.40 19.34 3.18
N GLN A 46 1.25 19.02 3.76
CA GLN A 46 -0.06 19.48 3.29
C GLN A 46 -0.63 20.53 4.26
N PRO A 47 -0.23 21.82 4.16
CA PRO A 47 -0.67 22.85 5.09
C PRO A 47 -2.16 23.21 4.93
N LYS A 48 -2.75 22.92 3.77
CA LYS A 48 -4.16 23.16 3.44
C LYS A 48 -4.69 22.00 2.61
N ALA A 49 -5.98 21.69 2.74
CA ALA A 49 -6.61 20.59 2.02
C ALA A 49 -6.40 20.62 0.48
N SER A 50 -6.25 21.82 -0.11
CA SER A 50 -6.09 22.03 -1.55
C SER A 50 -4.65 22.19 -2.04
N PHE A 51 -3.65 22.12 -1.15
CA PHE A 51 -2.25 22.37 -1.51
C PHE A 51 -1.28 21.42 -0.82
N LEU A 52 -0.38 20.83 -1.60
CA LEU A 52 0.77 20.07 -1.15
C LEU A 52 2.04 20.89 -1.39
N ARG A 53 2.78 21.22 -0.33
CA ARG A 53 4.10 21.83 -0.41
C ARG A 53 5.14 20.74 -0.64
N VAL A 54 5.98 20.93 -1.65
CA VAL A 54 6.96 19.94 -2.09
C VAL A 54 8.34 20.55 -2.08
N HIS A 55 9.28 19.88 -1.40
CA HIS A 55 10.71 20.09 -1.56
C HIS A 55 11.32 18.83 -2.14
N THR A 56 12.04 18.91 -3.26
CA THR A 56 12.50 17.72 -3.98
C THR A 56 13.80 17.94 -4.72
N THR A 57 14.45 16.85 -5.14
CA THR A 57 15.59 16.88 -6.06
C THR A 57 15.20 16.72 -7.52
N ALA A 58 13.95 16.36 -7.81
CA ALA A 58 13.42 16.42 -9.15
C ALA A 58 13.26 17.88 -9.61
N SER A 59 13.26 18.11 -10.92
CA SER A 59 12.78 19.39 -11.45
C SER A 59 11.30 19.57 -11.09
N PRO A 60 10.78 20.80 -10.98
CA PRO A 60 9.37 21.01 -10.65
C PRO A 60 8.39 20.35 -11.62
N SER A 61 8.71 20.23 -12.91
CA SER A 61 7.86 19.54 -13.89
C SER A 61 7.79 18.04 -13.64
N LEU A 62 8.95 17.39 -13.47
CA LEU A 62 9.04 15.97 -13.17
C LEU A 62 8.40 15.66 -11.80
N GLY A 63 8.72 16.45 -10.78
CA GLY A 63 8.14 16.28 -9.45
C GLY A 63 6.61 16.37 -9.44
N ARG A 64 6.01 17.26 -10.24
CA ARG A 64 4.55 17.32 -10.39
C ARG A 64 3.98 16.08 -11.06
N GLN A 65 4.65 15.57 -12.10
CA GLN A 65 4.24 14.36 -12.81
C GLN A 65 4.32 13.13 -11.89
N ASP A 66 5.45 12.94 -11.22
CA ASP A 66 5.69 11.82 -10.31
C ASP A 66 4.66 11.79 -9.19
N LEU A 67 4.46 12.92 -8.50
CA LEU A 67 3.48 12.99 -7.41
C LEU A 67 2.04 12.85 -7.90
N SER A 68 1.71 13.37 -9.09
CA SER A 68 0.37 13.18 -9.67
C SER A 68 0.09 11.72 -9.95
N HIS A 69 1.06 10.99 -10.50
CA HIS A 69 0.91 9.58 -10.80
C HIS A 69 0.91 8.74 -9.51
N TYR A 70 1.90 8.94 -8.65
CA TYR A 70 2.12 8.18 -7.42
C TYR A 70 0.94 8.26 -6.45
N PHE A 71 0.39 9.46 -6.23
CA PHE A 71 -0.79 9.66 -5.38
C PHE A 71 -2.13 9.46 -6.11
N GLY A 72 -2.10 9.06 -7.39
CA GLY A 72 -3.29 8.88 -8.22
C GLY A 72 -4.14 10.15 -8.37
N LEU A 73 -3.52 11.33 -8.37
CA LEU A 73 -4.22 12.64 -8.45
C LEU A 73 -4.84 12.90 -9.83
N ASP A 74 -4.41 12.14 -10.83
CA ASP A 74 -4.99 12.07 -12.18
C ASP A 74 -6.38 11.42 -12.20
N GLN A 75 -6.80 10.78 -11.10
CA GLN A 75 -8.10 10.13 -10.98
C GLN A 75 -9.13 10.97 -10.23
N SER A 76 -10.39 10.87 -10.64
CA SER A 76 -11.51 11.48 -9.92
C SER A 76 -11.92 10.63 -8.72
N LEU A 77 -11.40 10.96 -7.52
CA LEU A 77 -11.78 10.27 -6.29
C LEU A 77 -13.30 10.32 -6.07
N GLN A 78 -13.97 11.42 -6.43
CA GLN A 78 -15.43 11.51 -6.33
C GLN A 78 -16.16 10.48 -7.18
N ARG A 79 -15.67 10.14 -8.39
CA ARG A 79 -16.28 9.09 -9.22
C ARG A 79 -16.06 7.71 -8.59
N ILE A 80 -14.86 7.47 -8.05
CA ILE A 80 -14.53 6.23 -7.33
C ILE A 80 -15.46 6.06 -6.13
N LEU A 81 -15.54 7.05 -5.24
CA LEU A 81 -16.39 6.99 -4.05
C LEU A 81 -17.88 6.86 -4.38
N LYS A 82 -18.35 7.40 -5.51
CA LYS A 82 -19.74 7.23 -5.97
C LYS A 82 -20.07 5.80 -6.39
N SER A 83 -19.07 4.97 -6.71
CA SER A 83 -19.28 3.56 -7.06
C SER A 83 -19.40 2.66 -5.84
N PHE A 84 -19.04 3.15 -4.65
CA PHE A 84 -19.11 2.34 -3.44
C PHE A 84 -20.56 2.00 -3.07
N PRO A 85 -20.78 0.84 -2.42
CA PRO A 85 -22.02 0.55 -1.73
C PRO A 85 -22.41 1.65 -0.75
N LYS A 86 -23.72 1.82 -0.56
CA LYS A 86 -24.29 2.86 0.31
C LYS A 86 -24.73 2.31 1.67
N ASP A 87 -24.24 1.14 2.06
CA ASP A 87 -24.51 0.58 3.39
C ASP A 87 -23.93 1.46 4.51
N PRO A 88 -24.41 1.33 5.76
CA PRO A 88 -23.95 2.15 6.88
C PRO A 88 -22.44 2.12 7.09
N LEU A 89 -21.83 0.93 7.13
CA LEU A 89 -20.39 0.79 7.36
C LEU A 89 -19.57 1.49 6.27
N MET A 90 -19.94 1.30 5.01
CA MET A 90 -19.22 1.91 3.90
C MET A 90 -19.36 3.44 3.86
N ARG A 91 -20.52 3.98 4.26
CA ARG A 91 -20.72 5.43 4.40
C ARG A 91 -19.86 6.02 5.53
N GLU A 92 -19.82 5.35 6.68
CA GLU A 92 -19.01 5.80 7.81
C GLU A 92 -17.52 5.79 7.49
N ALA A 93 -17.03 4.70 6.88
CA ALA A 93 -15.64 4.60 6.43
C ALA A 93 -15.30 5.69 5.40
N THR A 94 -16.16 5.92 4.41
CA THR A 94 -15.97 6.98 3.39
C THR A 94 -15.90 8.37 4.00
N HIS A 95 -16.74 8.65 5.00
CA HIS A 95 -16.74 9.93 5.71
C HIS A 95 -15.48 10.12 6.56
N ALA A 96 -15.08 9.09 7.31
CA ALA A 96 -13.91 9.14 8.19
C ALA A 96 -12.58 9.29 7.42
N TYR A 97 -12.46 8.67 6.24
CA TYR A 97 -11.21 8.64 5.47
C TYR A 97 -11.28 9.50 4.20
N LYS A 98 -11.96 10.66 4.28
CA LYS A 98 -12.10 11.57 3.14
C LYS A 98 -10.74 12.03 2.62
N GLY A 99 -10.50 11.80 1.32
CA GLY A 99 -9.26 12.15 0.65
C GLY A 99 -8.14 11.11 0.74
N LEU A 100 -8.39 9.94 1.36
CA LEU A 100 -7.50 8.79 1.22
C LEU A 100 -7.44 8.37 -0.25
N ARG A 101 -6.24 8.12 -0.77
CA ARG A 101 -6.03 7.61 -2.13
C ARG A 101 -5.21 6.33 -2.11
N LEU A 102 -5.45 5.46 -3.08
CA LEU A 102 -4.53 4.37 -3.38
C LEU A 102 -3.32 4.90 -4.13
N LEU A 103 -2.14 4.44 -3.70
CA LEU A 103 -0.88 4.76 -4.30
C LEU A 103 -0.60 3.86 -5.51
N ARG A 104 0.22 4.37 -6.43
CA ARG A 104 0.84 3.59 -7.52
C ARG A 104 2.35 3.56 -7.27
N GLN A 105 2.76 2.69 -6.35
CA GLN A 105 4.13 2.56 -5.90
C GLN A 105 5.00 1.83 -6.93
N ASP A 106 6.31 1.90 -6.74
CA ASP A 106 7.22 1.02 -7.46
C ASP A 106 6.90 -0.47 -7.14
N PRO A 107 6.67 -1.33 -8.15
CA PRO A 107 6.28 -2.72 -7.90
C PRO A 107 7.31 -3.53 -7.11
N TRP A 108 8.61 -3.29 -7.31
CA TRP A 108 9.66 -3.99 -6.58
C TRP A 108 9.68 -3.58 -5.11
N VAL A 109 9.68 -2.27 -4.82
CA VAL A 109 9.63 -1.75 -3.45
C VAL A 109 8.37 -2.24 -2.74
N THR A 110 7.24 -2.28 -3.45
CA THR A 110 5.96 -2.79 -2.94
C THR A 110 6.08 -4.28 -2.58
N LEU A 111 6.53 -5.12 -3.51
CA LEU A 111 6.73 -6.55 -3.31
C LEU A 111 7.65 -6.86 -2.13
N ALA A 112 8.84 -6.24 -2.11
CA ALA A 112 9.80 -6.40 -1.03
C ALA A 112 9.21 -5.98 0.31
N SER A 113 8.51 -4.84 0.37
CA SER A 113 7.90 -4.35 1.62
C SER A 113 6.79 -5.27 2.13
N PHE A 114 5.96 -5.84 1.25
CA PHE A 114 4.90 -6.75 1.68
C PHE A 114 5.41 -8.16 2.03
N ILE A 115 6.50 -8.65 1.43
CA ILE A 115 7.23 -9.84 1.94
C ILE A 115 7.67 -9.60 3.39
N LEU A 116 8.18 -8.39 3.67
CA LEU A 116 8.59 -7.96 5.01
C LEU A 116 7.42 -7.76 5.98
N SER A 117 6.19 -7.62 5.46
CA SER A 117 4.98 -7.29 6.23
C SER A 117 4.33 -8.45 6.98
N SER A 118 4.54 -9.69 6.53
CA SER A 118 3.89 -10.86 7.13
C SER A 118 4.14 -10.86 8.65
N THR A 119 3.12 -11.16 9.47
CA THR A 119 3.21 -11.24 10.94
C THR A 119 4.01 -10.10 11.63
N LYS A 120 3.96 -8.87 11.11
CA LYS A 120 4.61 -7.69 11.71
C LYS A 120 3.62 -6.54 11.86
N GLN A 121 3.86 -5.70 12.87
CA GLN A 121 3.15 -4.43 13.02
C GLN A 121 3.70 -3.41 12.03
N ILE A 122 2.86 -2.48 11.56
CA ILE A 122 3.23 -1.44 10.57
C ILE A 122 4.51 -0.69 10.96
N LEU A 123 4.66 -0.33 12.24
CA LEU A 123 5.86 0.35 12.73
C LEU A 123 7.13 -0.48 12.52
N GLN A 124 7.06 -1.79 12.82
CA GLN A 124 8.19 -2.71 12.66
C GLN A 124 8.55 -2.94 11.19
N ILE A 125 7.55 -2.90 10.30
CA ILE A 125 7.75 -3.02 8.85
C ILE A 125 8.51 -1.79 8.36
N ARG A 126 8.05 -0.58 8.70
CA ARG A 126 8.71 0.69 8.37
C ARG A 126 10.16 0.72 8.83
N GLN A 127 10.41 0.33 10.09
CA GLN A 127 11.78 0.23 10.64
C GLN A 127 12.64 -0.77 9.85
N THR A 128 12.09 -1.92 9.47
CA THR A 128 12.82 -2.92 8.69
C THR A 128 13.14 -2.40 7.28
N VAL A 129 12.19 -1.75 6.61
CA VAL A 129 12.36 -1.15 5.28
C VAL A 129 13.44 -0.05 5.34
N GLN A 130 13.36 0.84 6.31
CA GLN A 130 14.37 1.89 6.53
C GLN A 130 15.76 1.30 6.78
N GLU A 131 15.88 0.29 7.62
CA GLU A 131 17.16 -0.36 7.93
C GLU A 131 17.80 -0.98 6.67
N ILE A 132 17.01 -1.63 5.83
CA ILE A 132 17.47 -2.21 4.56
C ILE A 132 17.92 -1.11 3.59
N SER A 133 17.11 -0.05 3.44
CA SER A 133 17.49 1.11 2.62
C SER A 133 18.82 1.70 3.09
N CYS A 134 18.98 1.94 4.39
CA CYS A 134 20.21 2.51 4.94
C CYS A 134 21.45 1.63 4.74
N ARG A 135 21.32 0.30 4.81
CA ARG A 135 22.46 -0.62 4.75
C ARG A 135 22.86 -1.06 3.34
N PHE A 136 21.90 -1.14 2.44
CA PHE A 136 22.10 -1.77 1.12
C PHE A 136 21.61 -0.90 -0.04
N GLY A 137 20.83 0.14 0.25
CA GLY A 137 20.34 1.06 -0.74
C GLY A 137 21.40 2.03 -1.25
N SER A 138 21.04 2.75 -2.31
CA SER A 138 21.91 3.78 -2.87
C SER A 138 21.79 5.08 -2.06
N PRO A 139 22.92 5.71 -1.68
CA PRO A 139 22.90 6.97 -0.97
C PRO A 139 22.35 8.07 -1.87
N HIS A 140 21.61 8.99 -1.27
CA HIS A 140 21.25 10.22 -1.94
C HIS A 140 22.40 11.24 -1.86
N ALA A 141 22.62 11.99 -2.96
CA ALA A 141 23.69 12.98 -3.06
C ALA A 141 23.48 14.24 -2.19
N ILE A 142 22.33 14.39 -1.53
CA ILE A 142 22.05 15.53 -0.65
C ILE A 142 21.95 15.05 0.80
N GLN A 143 22.89 15.52 1.62
CA GLN A 143 22.72 15.58 3.07
C GLN A 143 21.60 16.58 3.35
N THR A 144 20.41 16.09 3.68
CA THR A 144 19.37 16.96 4.24
C THR A 144 19.56 17.03 5.76
N HIS A 145 19.13 18.13 6.39
CA HIS A 145 19.07 18.21 7.86
C HIS A 145 18.18 17.13 8.50
N HIS A 146 17.40 16.39 7.70
CA HIS A 146 16.34 15.48 8.14
C HIS A 146 16.69 13.99 7.99
N SER A 147 17.99 13.62 7.99
CA SER A 147 18.57 12.26 7.81
C SER A 147 19.01 11.96 6.37
N PRO A 148 20.07 11.16 6.13
CA PRO A 148 20.36 10.64 4.80
C PRO A 148 19.17 9.78 4.33
N ALA A 149 18.51 10.23 3.26
CA ALA A 149 17.53 9.41 2.57
C ALA A 149 18.27 8.40 1.69
N TRP A 150 18.00 7.12 1.90
CA TRP A 150 18.54 6.06 1.07
C TRP A 150 17.41 5.53 0.20
N ALA A 151 17.69 5.34 -1.10
CA ALA A 151 16.76 4.60 -1.95
C ALA A 151 16.62 3.17 -1.43
N PHE A 152 15.46 2.54 -1.65
CA PHE A 152 15.35 1.11 -1.38
C PHE A 152 16.29 0.36 -2.34
N PRO A 153 17.02 -0.68 -1.89
CA PRO A 153 17.94 -1.40 -2.75
C PRO A 153 17.21 -2.08 -3.91
N ASP A 154 17.80 -2.03 -5.10
CA ASP A 154 17.37 -2.84 -6.22
C ASP A 154 17.64 -4.35 -5.97
N PRO A 155 17.07 -5.26 -6.78
CA PRO A 155 17.31 -6.70 -6.61
C PRO A 155 18.79 -7.08 -6.64
N ALA A 156 19.59 -6.49 -7.52
CA ALA A 156 21.00 -6.83 -7.66
C ALA A 156 21.80 -6.41 -6.41
N GLN A 157 21.48 -5.27 -5.80
CA GLN A 157 22.07 -4.83 -4.53
C GLN A 157 21.76 -5.80 -3.39
N LEU A 158 20.53 -6.34 -3.32
CA LEU A 158 20.17 -7.34 -2.31
C LEU A 158 20.86 -8.69 -2.52
N VAL A 159 20.99 -9.13 -3.77
CA VAL A 159 21.72 -10.37 -4.08
C VAL A 159 23.20 -10.23 -3.76
N GLN A 160 23.81 -9.10 -4.11
CA GLN A 160 25.21 -8.80 -3.76
C GLN A 160 25.42 -8.74 -2.24
N ALA A 161 24.44 -8.20 -1.49
CA ALA A 161 24.52 -8.18 -0.03
C ALA A 161 24.48 -9.59 0.58
N GLY A 162 23.73 -10.51 -0.02
CA GLY A 162 23.63 -11.88 0.44
C GLY A 162 22.65 -12.08 1.62
N GLU A 163 22.03 -13.25 1.66
CA GLU A 163 20.99 -13.61 2.64
C GLU A 163 21.42 -13.41 4.10
N SER A 164 22.66 -13.76 4.45
CA SER A 164 23.17 -13.64 5.83
C SER A 164 23.21 -12.18 6.32
N ARG A 165 23.56 -11.22 5.45
CA ARG A 165 23.55 -9.79 5.81
C ARG A 165 22.13 -9.25 5.95
N LEU A 166 21.20 -9.72 5.11
CA LEU A 166 19.77 -9.40 5.26
C LEU A 166 19.23 -9.96 6.59
N ARG A 167 19.57 -11.19 6.94
CA ARG A 167 19.17 -11.80 8.22
C ARG A 167 19.62 -10.99 9.43
N ALA A 168 20.77 -10.32 9.35
CA ALA A 168 21.28 -9.43 10.40
C ALA A 168 20.41 -8.17 10.63
N CYS A 169 19.46 -7.85 9.74
CA CYS A 169 18.49 -6.75 9.91
C CYS A 169 17.21 -7.18 10.65
N ARG A 170 17.25 -8.29 11.43
CA ARG A 170 16.15 -8.75 12.30
C ARG A 170 14.82 -8.99 11.56
N MET A 171 14.89 -9.42 10.30
CA MET A 171 13.70 -9.78 9.50
C MET A 171 13.30 -11.27 9.61
N GLY A 172 14.12 -12.08 10.29
CA GLY A 172 13.85 -13.50 10.53
C GLY A 172 13.84 -14.32 9.24
N TYR A 173 12.90 -15.25 9.11
CA TYR A 173 12.78 -16.11 7.92
C TYR A 173 12.53 -15.32 6.61
N ARG A 174 12.06 -14.07 6.70
CA ARG A 174 11.81 -13.19 5.55
C ARG A 174 13.09 -12.81 4.82
N ALA A 175 14.25 -12.88 5.49
CA ALA A 175 15.55 -12.66 4.83
C ALA A 175 15.74 -13.62 3.67
N LYS A 176 15.42 -14.91 3.89
CA LYS A 176 15.47 -15.93 2.84
C LYS A 176 14.50 -15.60 1.70
N TYR A 177 13.26 -15.22 2.03
CA TYR A 177 12.23 -14.91 1.04
C TYR A 177 12.58 -13.70 0.17
N LEU A 178 13.01 -12.62 0.80
CA LEU A 178 13.43 -11.40 0.11
C LEU A 178 14.67 -11.67 -0.76
N TYR A 179 15.67 -12.38 -0.25
CA TYR A 179 16.87 -12.74 -1.00
C TYR A 179 16.54 -13.58 -2.23
N GLN A 180 15.78 -14.67 -2.05
CA GLN A 180 15.42 -15.55 -3.16
C GLN A 180 14.55 -14.84 -4.20
N THR A 181 13.63 -13.97 -3.77
CA THR A 181 12.85 -13.13 -4.69
C THR A 181 13.74 -12.19 -5.49
N ALA A 182 14.74 -11.58 -4.84
CA ALA A 182 15.72 -10.73 -5.52
C ALA A 182 16.54 -11.52 -6.57
N CYS A 183 16.95 -12.76 -6.26
CA CYS A 183 17.61 -13.66 -7.22
C CYS A 183 16.72 -13.94 -8.44
N LEU A 184 15.45 -14.32 -8.23
CA LEU A 184 14.52 -14.62 -9.33
C LEU A 184 14.35 -13.43 -10.28
N ILE A 185 14.30 -12.21 -9.74
CA ILE A 185 14.18 -10.99 -10.54
C ILE A 185 15.50 -10.67 -11.25
N GLN A 186 16.63 -10.74 -10.55
CA GLN A 186 17.95 -10.47 -11.15
C GLN A 186 18.29 -11.45 -12.28
N GLU A 187 17.91 -12.71 -12.14
CA GLU A 187 18.10 -13.77 -13.15
C GLU A 187 17.08 -13.68 -14.30
N GLY A 188 16.10 -12.76 -14.21
CA GLY A 188 15.08 -12.56 -15.24
C GLY A 188 13.98 -13.63 -15.25
N GLN A 189 13.91 -14.49 -14.23
CA GLN A 189 12.85 -15.51 -14.09
C GLN A 189 11.50 -14.86 -13.75
N ILE A 190 11.51 -13.72 -13.03
CA ILE A 190 10.33 -12.89 -12.80
C ILE A 190 10.59 -11.48 -13.35
N GLN A 191 9.82 -11.09 -14.35
CA GLN A 191 9.92 -9.79 -15.00
C GLN A 191 8.79 -8.88 -14.55
N LEU A 192 9.03 -8.09 -13.49
CA LEU A 192 8.00 -7.24 -12.88
C LEU A 192 7.33 -6.28 -13.88
N ASP A 193 8.09 -5.67 -14.78
CA ASP A 193 7.52 -4.71 -15.75
C ASP A 193 6.51 -5.34 -16.72
N SER A 194 6.65 -6.64 -17.03
CA SER A 194 5.71 -7.36 -17.90
C SER A 194 4.31 -7.50 -17.27
N LEU A 195 4.22 -7.47 -15.93
CA LEU A 195 2.95 -7.66 -15.23
C LEU A 195 1.99 -6.47 -15.39
N ARG A 196 2.48 -5.32 -15.86
CA ARG A 196 1.65 -4.13 -16.14
C ARG A 196 0.63 -4.37 -17.26
N THR A 197 0.89 -5.35 -18.13
CA THR A 197 0.03 -5.67 -19.29
C THR A 197 -0.72 -7.00 -19.13
N CYS A 198 -0.47 -7.73 -18.04
CA CYS A 198 -1.17 -8.97 -17.73
C CYS A 198 -2.59 -8.72 -17.19
N SER A 199 -3.42 -9.76 -17.24
CA SER A 199 -4.65 -9.76 -16.43
C SER A 199 -4.33 -9.80 -14.93
N LEU A 200 -5.32 -9.44 -14.09
CA LEU A 200 -5.18 -9.51 -12.64
C LEU A 200 -4.78 -10.93 -12.19
N GLU A 201 -5.43 -11.95 -12.76
CA GLU A 201 -5.20 -13.36 -12.46
C GLU A 201 -3.78 -13.79 -12.84
N GLU A 202 -3.34 -13.48 -14.07
CA GLU A 202 -2.00 -13.82 -14.54
C GLU A 202 -0.91 -13.16 -13.68
N ALA A 203 -1.07 -11.86 -13.39
CA ALA A 203 -0.13 -11.13 -12.58
C ALA A 203 -0.08 -11.65 -11.13
N ARG A 204 -1.23 -12.07 -10.57
CA ARG A 204 -1.33 -12.71 -9.26
C ARG A 204 -0.55 -14.02 -9.21
N GLU A 205 -0.76 -14.90 -10.21
CA GLU A 205 -0.08 -16.19 -10.27
C GLU A 205 1.45 -16.04 -10.42
N VAL A 206 1.92 -15.07 -11.21
CA VAL A 206 3.37 -14.79 -11.31
C VAL A 206 3.93 -14.31 -9.97
N LEU A 207 3.26 -13.37 -9.29
CA LEU A 207 3.72 -12.88 -7.99
C LEU A 207 3.77 -14.00 -6.93
N MET A 208 2.82 -14.94 -6.97
CA MET A 208 2.77 -16.07 -6.04
C MET A 208 3.88 -17.11 -6.24
N GLN A 209 4.65 -17.04 -7.33
CA GLN A 209 5.87 -17.82 -7.50
C GLN A 209 7.02 -17.31 -6.61
N CYS A 210 6.94 -16.06 -6.13
CA CYS A 210 7.94 -15.50 -5.22
C CYS A 210 7.85 -16.17 -3.83
N PRO A 211 8.98 -16.59 -3.23
CA PRO A 211 8.97 -17.19 -1.90
C PRO A 211 8.32 -16.29 -0.84
N GLY A 212 7.39 -16.85 -0.07
CA GLY A 212 6.68 -16.12 0.97
C GLY A 212 5.55 -15.21 0.47
N VAL A 213 5.25 -15.20 -0.84
CA VAL A 213 4.14 -14.45 -1.42
C VAL A 213 2.94 -15.37 -1.60
N GLY A 214 1.97 -15.26 -0.68
CA GLY A 214 0.64 -15.86 -0.85
C GLY A 214 -0.36 -14.89 -1.49
N PRO A 215 -1.63 -15.32 -1.67
CA PRO A 215 -2.67 -14.52 -2.32
C PRO A 215 -2.80 -13.10 -1.76
N LYS A 216 -2.79 -12.95 -0.42
CA LYS A 216 -2.87 -11.64 0.23
C LYS A 216 -1.74 -10.69 -0.18
N ILE A 217 -0.49 -11.18 -0.23
CA ILE A 217 0.66 -10.33 -0.59
C ILE A 217 0.60 -9.98 -2.07
N ALA A 218 0.29 -10.95 -2.94
CA ALA A 218 0.12 -10.70 -4.36
C ALA A 218 -0.93 -9.61 -4.62
N GLU A 219 -2.12 -9.72 -4.00
CA GLU A 219 -3.18 -8.70 -4.06
C GLU A 219 -2.70 -7.32 -3.58
N CYS A 220 -1.94 -7.24 -2.48
CA CYS A 220 -1.37 -5.96 -2.02
C CYS A 220 -0.44 -5.34 -3.06
N VAL A 221 0.38 -6.15 -3.73
CA VAL A 221 1.32 -5.67 -4.75
C VAL A 221 0.57 -5.23 -6.02
N LEU A 222 -0.46 -5.98 -6.43
CA LEU A 222 -1.31 -5.62 -7.56
C LEU A 222 -2.07 -4.32 -7.30
N LEU A 223 -2.65 -4.17 -6.10
CA LEU A 223 -3.41 -2.98 -5.72
C LEU A 223 -2.50 -1.75 -5.59
N PHE A 224 -1.43 -1.84 -4.80
CA PHE A 224 -0.66 -0.67 -4.40
C PHE A 224 0.57 -0.39 -5.25
N GLY A 225 1.03 -1.36 -6.04
CA GLY A 225 2.19 -1.24 -6.94
C GLY A 225 1.80 -1.15 -8.42
N TYR A 226 0.84 -1.96 -8.87
CA TYR A 226 0.41 -1.96 -10.27
C TYR A 226 -0.86 -1.15 -10.54
N GLY A 227 -1.67 -0.88 -9.52
CA GLY A 227 -2.88 -0.08 -9.64
C GLY A 227 -4.10 -0.83 -10.17
N PHE A 228 -4.14 -2.16 -10.05
CA PHE A 228 -5.35 -2.96 -10.28
C PHE A 228 -6.37 -2.61 -9.18
N GLN A 229 -7.40 -1.84 -9.50
CA GLN A 229 -8.34 -1.31 -8.49
C GLN A 229 -9.40 -2.31 -8.06
N GLU A 230 -9.52 -3.40 -8.79
CA GLU A 230 -10.32 -4.59 -8.50
C GLU A 230 -9.59 -5.59 -7.58
N ALA A 231 -8.27 -5.43 -7.40
CA ALA A 231 -7.49 -6.25 -6.47
C ALA A 231 -7.99 -6.04 -5.03
N PHE A 232 -8.18 -7.12 -4.28
CA PHE A 232 -8.85 -7.11 -2.97
C PHE A 232 -8.05 -7.91 -1.93
N PRO A 233 -7.06 -7.29 -1.27
CA PRO A 233 -6.24 -7.98 -0.29
C PRO A 233 -7.03 -8.42 0.95
N MET A 234 -7.21 -9.73 1.12
CA MET A 234 -7.90 -10.31 2.27
C MET A 234 -6.93 -10.66 3.40
N ASP A 235 -6.71 -9.72 4.31
CA ASP A 235 -6.02 -9.99 5.57
C ASP A 235 -7.01 -10.42 6.68
N VAL A 236 -6.52 -10.55 7.91
CA VAL A 236 -7.37 -10.96 9.05
C VAL A 236 -8.45 -9.93 9.40
N TRP A 237 -8.22 -8.64 9.15
CA TRP A 237 -9.20 -7.59 9.42
C TRP A 237 -10.29 -7.57 8.37
N ILE A 238 -9.92 -7.59 7.08
CA ILE A 238 -10.87 -7.67 5.97
C ILE A 238 -11.69 -8.95 6.04
N ARG A 239 -11.05 -10.09 6.35
CA ARG A 239 -11.76 -11.35 6.56
C ARG A 239 -12.82 -11.21 7.64
N ARG A 240 -12.45 -10.64 8.79
CA ARG A 240 -13.38 -10.39 9.89
C ARG A 240 -14.52 -9.44 9.49
N ILE A 241 -14.23 -8.38 8.73
CA ILE A 241 -15.27 -7.46 8.23
C ILE A 241 -16.26 -8.19 7.33
N LEU A 242 -15.76 -9.00 6.40
CA LEU A 242 -16.60 -9.78 5.51
C LEU A 242 -17.44 -10.81 6.29
N GLU A 243 -16.82 -11.59 7.16
CA GLU A 243 -17.48 -12.67 7.90
C GLU A 243 -18.44 -12.16 8.99
N ASP A 244 -18.10 -11.10 9.73
CA ASP A 244 -18.94 -10.57 10.80
C ASP A 244 -20.06 -9.67 10.27
N TYR A 245 -19.75 -8.81 9.28
CA TYR A 245 -20.68 -7.74 8.85
C TYR A 245 -21.43 -8.06 7.58
N TYR A 246 -20.76 -8.53 6.52
CA TYR A 246 -21.37 -8.68 5.18
C TYR A 246 -21.94 -10.08 4.91
N LEU A 247 -21.32 -11.12 5.47
CA LEU A 247 -21.65 -12.53 5.26
C LEU A 247 -21.81 -13.27 6.60
N PRO A 248 -22.62 -12.75 7.55
CA PRO A 248 -22.74 -13.34 8.89
C PRO A 248 -23.27 -14.78 8.83
N GLY A 249 -22.65 -15.66 9.62
CA GLY A 249 -23.10 -17.06 9.77
C GLY A 249 -22.81 -17.97 8.57
N GLN A 250 -22.18 -17.48 7.50
CA GLN A 250 -21.86 -18.28 6.32
C GLN A 250 -20.39 -18.73 6.34
N LYS A 251 -20.16 -20.05 6.33
CA LYS A 251 -18.85 -20.59 5.94
C LYS A 251 -18.69 -20.44 4.42
N SER A 252 -18.30 -19.25 3.99
CA SER A 252 -18.11 -18.95 2.57
C SER A 252 -16.76 -19.50 2.08
N SER A 253 -16.80 -20.23 0.97
CA SER A 253 -15.59 -20.59 0.22
C SER A 253 -14.89 -19.34 -0.34
N VAL A 254 -13.61 -19.46 -0.69
CA VAL A 254 -12.84 -18.35 -1.29
C VAL A 254 -13.53 -17.81 -2.55
N ALA A 255 -14.06 -18.70 -3.41
CA ALA A 255 -14.75 -18.32 -4.64
C ALA A 255 -16.05 -17.53 -4.35
N GLN A 256 -16.82 -17.92 -3.34
CA GLN A 256 -18.03 -17.19 -2.93
C GLN A 256 -17.69 -15.79 -2.42
N VAL A 257 -16.63 -15.67 -1.62
CA VAL A 257 -16.17 -14.36 -1.13
C VAL A 257 -15.71 -13.47 -2.29
N GLN A 258 -14.95 -14.02 -3.25
CA GLN A 258 -14.50 -13.28 -4.43
C GLN A 258 -15.67 -12.81 -5.30
N ALA A 259 -16.66 -13.69 -5.55
CA ALA A 259 -17.86 -13.35 -6.32
C ALA A 259 -18.67 -12.25 -5.61
N PHE A 260 -18.87 -12.36 -4.29
CA PHE A 260 -19.53 -11.31 -3.51
C PHE A 260 -18.79 -9.98 -3.60
N VAL A 261 -17.46 -9.99 -3.45
CA VAL A 261 -16.65 -8.76 -3.51
C VAL A 261 -16.78 -8.07 -4.87
N ALA A 262 -16.69 -8.84 -5.95
CA ALA A 262 -16.79 -8.32 -7.31
C ALA A 262 -18.18 -7.73 -7.62
N ASP A 263 -19.25 -8.40 -7.19
CA ASP A 263 -20.63 -7.95 -7.39
C ASP A 263 -20.98 -6.75 -6.50
N TYR A 264 -20.67 -6.84 -5.21
CA TYR A 264 -21.11 -5.86 -4.21
C TYR A 264 -20.26 -4.58 -4.23
N PHE A 265 -18.93 -4.68 -4.18
CA PHE A 265 -18.06 -3.50 -4.15
C PHE A 265 -17.73 -2.95 -5.54
N GLY A 266 -17.99 -3.74 -6.59
CA GLY A 266 -17.85 -3.33 -7.98
C GLY A 266 -16.39 -3.08 -8.40
N PRO A 267 -16.17 -2.24 -9.44
CA PRO A 267 -14.86 -2.12 -10.11
C PRO A 267 -13.78 -1.41 -9.29
N HIS A 268 -14.14 -0.80 -8.15
CA HIS A 268 -13.19 -0.13 -7.25
C HIS A 268 -13.14 -0.84 -5.89
N SER A 269 -13.28 -2.17 -5.89
CA SER A 269 -13.31 -2.99 -4.69
C SER A 269 -12.06 -2.81 -3.82
N GLY A 270 -10.87 -2.63 -4.40
CA GLY A 270 -9.63 -2.36 -3.67
C GLY A 270 -9.63 -1.01 -2.96
N TYR A 271 -10.29 0.00 -3.52
CA TYR A 271 -10.52 1.27 -2.83
C TYR A 271 -11.48 1.08 -1.66
N ALA A 272 -12.60 0.37 -1.85
CA ALA A 272 -13.53 0.07 -0.76
C ALA A 272 -12.86 -0.74 0.37
N GLN A 273 -12.06 -1.75 0.00
CA GLN A 273 -11.22 -2.54 0.90
C GLN A 273 -10.35 -1.64 1.77
N GLN A 274 -9.61 -0.72 1.17
CA GLN A 274 -8.69 0.14 1.90
C GLN A 274 -9.42 1.03 2.91
N TYR A 275 -10.56 1.61 2.52
CA TYR A 275 -11.40 2.42 3.39
C TYR A 275 -11.96 1.62 4.57
N LEU A 276 -12.47 0.40 4.31
CA LEU A 276 -12.96 -0.49 5.36
C LEU A 276 -11.86 -0.94 6.31
N PHE A 277 -10.71 -1.33 5.77
CA PHE A 277 -9.54 -1.75 6.54
C PHE A 277 -9.11 -0.64 7.50
N ASP A 278 -8.93 0.58 6.98
CA ASP A 278 -8.53 1.74 7.77
C ASP A 278 -9.57 2.08 8.84
N HIS A 279 -10.85 2.06 8.49
CA HIS A 279 -11.91 2.37 9.43
C HIS A 279 -11.99 1.37 10.57
N VAL A 280 -12.18 0.10 10.26
CA VAL A 280 -12.49 -0.92 11.26
C VAL A 280 -11.28 -1.25 12.14
N ARG A 281 -10.04 -1.22 11.62
CA ARG A 281 -8.85 -1.48 12.44
C ARG A 281 -8.61 -0.42 13.52
N ASN A 282 -9.18 0.77 13.34
CA ASN A 282 -9.03 1.91 14.24
C ASN A 282 -10.26 2.13 15.14
N LEU A 283 -11.30 1.30 15.01
CA LEU A 283 -12.47 1.36 15.89
C LEU A 283 -12.20 0.66 17.23
N PRO A 284 -12.73 1.20 18.35
CA PRO A 284 -12.85 0.45 19.58
C PRO A 284 -13.68 -0.83 19.38
N SER A 285 -13.36 -1.89 20.13
CA SER A 285 -13.98 -3.21 19.93
C SER A 285 -15.49 -3.17 20.16
N GLU A 286 -15.94 -2.43 21.17
CA GLU A 286 -17.34 -2.21 21.50
C GLU A 286 -18.13 -1.49 20.40
N VAL A 287 -17.49 -0.54 19.71
CA VAL A 287 -18.09 0.17 18.58
C VAL A 287 -18.24 -0.79 17.39
N TRP A 288 -17.22 -1.60 17.09
CA TRP A 288 -17.30 -2.62 16.05
C TRP A 288 -18.43 -3.63 16.32
N GLN A 289 -18.54 -4.15 17.55
CA GLN A 289 -19.59 -5.10 17.91
C GLN A 289 -21.00 -4.50 17.79
N ALA A 290 -21.17 -3.23 18.14
CA ALA A 290 -22.44 -2.53 17.94
C ALA A 290 -22.81 -2.40 16.46
N MET A 291 -21.83 -2.08 15.60
CA MET A 291 -22.03 -2.03 14.14
C MET A 291 -22.40 -3.38 13.55
N VAL A 292 -21.70 -4.44 13.94
CA VAL A 292 -21.99 -5.82 13.51
C VAL A 292 -23.42 -6.21 13.89
N LYS A 293 -23.85 -5.95 15.12
CA LYS A 293 -25.22 -6.22 15.57
C LYS A 293 -26.28 -5.43 14.79
N ALA A 294 -25.95 -4.23 14.34
CA ALA A 294 -26.80 -3.37 13.53
C ALA A 294 -26.66 -3.62 12.02
N SER A 295 -25.90 -4.64 11.60
CA SER A 295 -25.64 -4.92 10.19
C SER A 295 -26.95 -5.20 9.45
N PRO A 296 -27.20 -4.55 8.29
CA PRO A 296 -28.36 -4.85 7.46
C PRO A 296 -28.30 -6.25 6.84
N PHE A 297 -27.13 -6.91 6.87
CA PHE A 297 -26.93 -8.27 6.35
C PHE A 297 -27.25 -9.35 7.38
N ALA A 298 -27.39 -8.99 8.67
CA ALA A 298 -27.69 -9.95 9.73
C ALA A 298 -29.17 -10.38 9.79
N GLN A 299 -30.06 -9.71 9.06
CA GLN A 299 -31.52 -9.96 9.12
C GLN A 299 -32.06 -10.82 7.97
N GLY A 300 -31.19 -11.49 7.20
CA GLY A 300 -31.57 -12.27 6.01
C GLY A 300 -31.19 -13.76 6.04
N SER A 301 -30.71 -14.29 7.18
CA SER A 301 -30.35 -15.70 7.37
C SER A 301 -31.38 -16.46 8.19
#